data_AF-A0A1M5ZQQ9-F1
#
_entry.id   AF-A0A1M5ZQQ9-F1
#
_cell.length_a   1.000
_cell.length_b   1.000
_cell.length_c   1.000
_cell.angle_alpha   90.00
_cell.angle_beta   90.00
_cell.angle_gamma   90.00
#
_symmetry.space_group_name_H-M   'P 1'
#
loop_
_entity.id
_entity.type
_entity.pdbx_description
1 polymer ?
#
loop_
_entity_poly.entity_id
_entity_poly.type
_entity_poly.pdbx_seq_one_letter_code
_entity_poly.pdbx_strand_id
1 'polypeptide(L)'
;MKKKIQCQWPGLKVSGETNHRAAGSIMAAFALLGLPLGSAVADTSGVSHQVTISNDWSSGYCAALTVTNNNSAAVSGWQIDMDVDGTISSLWNAGWTQDGDVVHVTGSGQYETLKAGESTSQIGFCVNRSSGSDNSGGSSSDDNSSGSSSSGGLAVNGDVEDGLTNWSSTSGDVKRTTQDSHHGAASVLISNRSASWHGITFQPETLSSGKKYDVSVWVKLAPGESDTTLILTGKRTDDSDTSTTNEYTRITTATVSDYEWTELKGTYSQSGTPFQHFIIESDSDSVSYYADDFTVEAAGDADGSGSSTSGDTNKFVGNITTSGSVRSDFSSYWNQITPENEGKWGSVEKTRDVYNWSGIDAVYQYAKSHHIPFKQHTFVWGSQYPSWITSLSASEQAAEIEEWIQDFCTRYPDVDIIDVVNEATPGHAPASFAKSAFGDDWIIKSFKLARKYCPKATLVLNDYNVLSWHTDKFIEMAKPAVQAGVVDAIGLQAHGLEDISTSTLKTNLEKVAALGLPIYISEYDVAETDDQTQLDVFKAQFPLFYNSDAVAGITLWGYVDGKTWRDGTGLIYDDGTQRPAMKWLMNYLGK
;
A
#
# COMPACT_ATOMS: atom_id res chain seq x y z
N MET A 1 -67.09 23.26 -12.83
CA MET A 1 -66.85 24.20 -11.70
C MET A 1 -65.70 23.66 -10.87
N LYS A 2 -64.51 24.22 -10.99
CA LYS A 2 -63.32 23.88 -10.18
C LYS A 2 -62.89 25.17 -9.45
N LYS A 3 -62.88 25.17 -8.12
CA LYS A 3 -62.37 26.28 -7.30
C LYS A 3 -61.00 25.90 -6.74
N LYS A 4 -59.97 26.64 -7.19
CA LYS A 4 -58.67 26.82 -6.54
C LYS A 4 -58.81 27.89 -5.46
N ILE A 5 -58.04 27.78 -4.37
CA ILE A 5 -57.81 28.88 -3.42
C ILE A 5 -56.30 29.09 -3.31
N GLN A 6 -55.88 30.35 -3.50
CA GLN A 6 -54.56 30.95 -3.30
C GLN A 6 -54.53 31.69 -1.95
N CYS A 7 -53.35 31.82 -1.35
CA CYS A 7 -52.94 32.93 -0.46
C CYS A 7 -51.47 33.23 -0.82
N GLN A 8 -51.07 34.32 -1.49
CA GLN A 8 -50.99 35.77 -1.19
C GLN A 8 -50.02 36.20 -0.07
N TRP A 9 -48.96 36.89 -0.51
CA TRP A 9 -48.06 37.80 0.20
C TRP A 9 -48.45 39.28 -0.11
N PRO A 10 -48.11 40.25 0.75
CA PRO A 10 -47.80 41.64 0.38
C PRO A 10 -46.31 41.95 0.68
N GLY A 11 -45.50 42.71 -0.06
CA GLY A 11 -45.67 43.91 -0.91
C GLY A 11 -44.68 44.99 -0.41
N LEU A 12 -43.67 45.44 -1.18
CA LEU A 12 -43.49 46.82 -1.71
C LEU A 12 -42.17 46.86 -2.54
N LYS A 13 -42.20 46.95 -3.88
CA LYS A 13 -42.09 48.14 -4.79
C LYS A 13 -40.79 48.98 -4.74
N VAL A 14 -40.16 49.09 -5.92
CA VAL A 14 -39.00 49.92 -6.28
C VAL A 14 -39.43 51.10 -7.17
N SER A 15 -38.85 52.29 -6.94
CA SER A 15 -38.67 53.44 -7.85
C SER A 15 -37.74 54.43 -7.13
N GLY A 16 -36.81 55.21 -7.68
CA GLY A 16 -36.42 55.63 -9.03
C GLY A 16 -35.11 56.45 -8.92
N GLU A 17 -34.60 56.91 -10.05
CA GLU A 17 -33.26 57.46 -10.33
C GLU A 17 -32.88 58.80 -9.64
N THR A 18 -31.58 59.03 -9.37
CA THR A 18 -30.69 60.11 -9.92
C THR A 18 -29.53 60.56 -8.98
N ASN A 19 -28.31 60.53 -9.54
CA ASN A 19 -27.16 61.45 -9.44
C ASN A 19 -26.49 61.95 -8.12
N HIS A 20 -25.15 61.82 -8.17
CA HIS A 20 -24.05 62.66 -7.62
C HIS A 20 -23.62 62.61 -6.14
N ARG A 21 -22.35 62.16 -5.97
CA ARG A 21 -21.28 62.51 -5.01
C ARG A 21 -21.64 63.43 -3.82
N ALA A 22 -21.35 62.99 -2.59
CA ALA A 22 -20.30 63.55 -1.72
C ALA A 22 -20.32 62.95 -0.29
N ALA A 23 -19.12 62.96 0.31
CA ALA A 23 -18.66 62.60 1.64
C ALA A 23 -19.60 62.83 2.85
N GLY A 24 -19.39 62.02 3.90
CA GLY A 24 -19.78 62.39 5.27
C GLY A 24 -19.93 61.21 6.24
N SER A 25 -18.84 60.88 6.94
CA SER A 25 -18.84 60.02 8.13
C SER A 25 -19.73 60.56 9.25
N ILE A 26 -20.41 59.69 9.99
CA ILE A 26 -20.83 59.94 11.38
C ILE A 26 -20.54 58.71 12.24
N MET A 27 -19.75 58.94 13.28
CA MET A 27 -19.36 58.06 14.38
C MET A 27 -20.46 57.87 15.43
N ALA A 28 -20.24 56.85 16.29
CA ALA A 28 -20.38 56.83 17.76
C ALA A 28 -21.30 55.69 18.22
N ALA A 29 -20.99 54.88 19.24
CA ALA A 29 -19.82 54.77 20.11
C ALA A 29 -19.94 53.45 20.90
N PHE A 30 -18.81 52.82 21.23
CA PHE A 30 -18.64 52.13 22.51
C PHE A 30 -17.25 52.46 23.04
N ALA A 31 -17.19 52.92 24.28
CA ALA A 31 -16.02 53.49 24.92
C ALA A 31 -15.08 52.41 25.47
N LEU A 32 -13.79 52.72 25.34
CA LEU A 32 -12.62 51.99 25.84
C LEU A 32 -12.59 51.86 27.36
N LEU A 33 -12.17 50.68 27.82
CA LEU A 33 -11.23 50.53 28.94
C LEU A 33 -10.03 49.74 28.38
N GLY A 34 -8.84 50.32 28.52
CA GLY A 34 -7.67 50.06 27.68
C GLY A 34 -6.96 48.73 27.92
N LEU A 35 -6.40 48.22 26.82
CA LEU A 35 -5.29 47.27 26.75
C LEU A 35 -4.38 47.71 25.58
N PRO A 36 -3.07 47.47 25.64
CA PRO A 36 -2.08 48.23 24.89
C PRO A 36 -2.01 47.88 23.40
N LEU A 37 -1.54 48.87 22.64
CA LEU A 37 -1.17 48.80 21.23
C LEU A 37 -0.15 47.68 20.95
N GLY A 38 -0.46 46.88 19.93
CA GLY A 38 0.52 46.29 19.00
C GLY A 38 1.36 45.13 19.53
N SER A 39 1.01 43.91 19.10
CA SER A 39 2.01 42.87 18.82
C SER A 39 2.01 42.67 17.31
N ALA A 40 3.10 43.08 16.67
CA ALA A 40 3.36 42.73 15.28
C ALA A 40 3.34 41.20 15.15
N VAL A 41 2.77 40.69 14.05
CA VAL A 41 3.04 39.31 13.64
C VAL A 41 4.55 39.24 13.38
N ALA A 42 5.27 38.47 14.20
CA ALA A 42 6.70 38.33 14.07
C ALA A 42 7.00 37.62 12.73
N ASP A 43 7.77 38.29 11.88
CA ASP A 43 8.33 37.72 10.67
C ASP A 43 9.37 36.65 11.07
N THR A 44 9.07 35.37 10.82
CA THR A 44 9.96 34.24 11.10
C THR A 44 10.97 33.99 9.98
N SER A 45 10.99 34.81 8.92
CA SER A 45 11.98 34.68 7.87
C SER A 45 13.41 34.81 8.44
N GLY A 46 14.27 33.82 8.14
CA GLY A 46 15.68 33.84 8.51
C GLY A 46 16.05 33.17 9.85
N VAL A 47 15.13 32.46 10.54
CA VAL A 47 15.50 31.60 11.67
C VAL A 47 15.65 30.15 11.20
N SER A 48 16.79 29.51 11.51
CA SER A 48 17.04 28.09 11.21
C SER A 48 17.19 27.28 12.48
N HIS A 49 17.06 25.96 12.37
CA HIS A 49 17.19 25.05 13.50
C HIS A 49 18.00 23.79 13.16
N GLN A 50 18.55 23.16 14.19
CA GLN A 50 19.25 21.88 14.12
C GLN A 50 18.93 21.07 15.38
N VAL A 51 18.53 19.82 15.18
CA VAL A 51 18.32 18.84 16.26
C VAL A 51 19.58 18.00 16.40
N THR A 52 20.02 17.79 17.64
CA THR A 52 21.14 16.90 17.97
C THR A 52 20.71 15.95 19.07
N ILE A 53 20.59 14.67 18.74
CA ILE A 53 20.23 13.63 19.72
C ILE A 53 21.35 13.52 20.75
N SER A 54 21.01 13.78 22.02
CA SER A 54 21.94 13.83 23.14
C SER A 54 21.98 12.52 23.94
N ASN A 55 20.87 11.77 23.91
CA ASN A 55 20.74 10.47 24.54
C ASN A 55 19.62 9.71 23.82
N ASP A 56 19.89 8.50 23.36
CA ASP A 56 18.94 7.68 22.58
C ASP A 56 18.81 6.30 23.22
N TRP A 57 17.57 5.80 23.35
CA TRP A 57 17.26 4.48 23.88
C TRP A 57 16.05 3.88 23.15
N SER A 58 15.78 2.59 23.33
CA SER A 58 14.81 1.86 22.51
C SER A 58 13.41 2.52 22.42
N SER A 59 12.87 2.95 23.57
CA SER A 59 11.55 3.57 23.66
C SER A 59 11.52 5.11 23.58
N GLY A 60 12.62 5.78 23.26
CA GLY A 60 12.66 7.24 23.22
C GLY A 60 14.04 7.87 23.10
N TYR A 61 14.09 9.19 22.97
CA TYR A 61 15.36 9.92 22.94
C TYR A 61 15.20 11.31 23.56
N CYS A 62 16.30 11.89 24.02
CA CYS A 62 16.39 13.31 24.35
C CYS A 62 17.36 14.01 23.39
N ALA A 63 16.98 15.17 22.88
CA ALA A 63 17.76 15.95 21.95
C ALA A 63 17.91 17.41 22.40
N ALA A 64 19.04 18.01 22.00
CA ALA A 64 19.24 19.45 22.06
C ALA A 64 18.75 20.08 20.75
N LEU A 65 18.04 21.20 20.87
CA LEU A 65 17.58 22.01 19.76
C LEU A 65 18.40 23.29 19.70
N THR A 66 19.16 23.45 18.63
CA THR A 66 19.89 24.68 18.34
C THR A 66 19.06 25.53 17.40
N VAL A 67 18.74 26.76 17.81
CA VAL A 67 18.02 27.74 16.99
C VAL A 67 18.94 28.91 16.68
N THR A 68 19.04 29.29 15.40
CA THR A 68 19.96 30.33 14.92
C THR A 68 19.19 31.43 14.20
N ASN A 69 19.43 32.69 14.61
CA ASN A 69 18.95 33.85 13.88
C ASN A 69 19.94 34.24 12.77
N ASN A 70 19.60 33.95 11.52
CA ASN A 70 20.43 34.28 10.35
C ASN A 70 20.20 35.70 9.83
N ASN A 71 19.33 36.48 10.49
CA ASN A 71 19.09 37.86 10.10
C ASN A 71 20.19 38.81 10.59
N SER A 72 20.27 39.96 9.93
CA SER A 72 21.12 41.08 10.34
C SER A 72 20.52 41.93 11.47
N ALA A 73 19.30 41.61 11.92
CA ALA A 73 18.59 42.24 13.02
C ALA A 73 18.17 41.19 14.07
N ALA A 74 17.89 41.63 15.30
CA ALA A 74 17.38 40.75 16.34
C ALA A 74 15.94 40.29 16.01
N VAL A 75 15.63 39.03 16.28
CA VAL A 75 14.28 38.44 16.11
C VAL A 75 13.72 38.14 17.50
N SER A 76 12.49 38.57 17.77
CA SER A 76 11.77 38.28 19.01
C SER A 76 10.47 37.53 18.70
N GLY A 77 10.17 36.50 19.49
CA GLY A 77 8.98 35.65 19.28
C GLY A 77 9.09 34.76 18.05
N TRP A 78 10.29 34.26 17.75
CA TRP A 78 10.52 33.32 16.65
C TRP A 78 9.74 32.01 16.84
N GLN A 79 9.41 31.37 15.73
CA GLN A 79 8.71 30.08 15.69
C GLN A 79 9.35 29.19 14.63
N ILE A 80 9.44 27.89 14.89
CA ILE A 80 9.95 26.86 13.97
C ILE A 80 9.11 25.59 14.10
N ASP A 81 9.08 24.82 13.02
CA ASP A 81 8.50 23.48 13.00
C ASP A 81 9.63 22.46 12.88
N MET A 82 9.58 21.39 13.68
CA MET A 82 10.55 20.30 13.65
C MET A 82 9.83 18.95 13.68
N ASP A 83 10.30 18.00 12.88
CA ASP A 83 9.80 16.62 12.88
C ASP A 83 10.42 15.82 14.03
N VAL A 84 9.63 14.95 14.67
CA VAL A 84 10.05 14.06 15.75
C VAL A 84 9.52 12.63 15.55
N ASP A 85 10.31 11.65 15.98
CA ASP A 85 9.94 10.22 15.94
C ASP A 85 9.19 9.83 17.22
N GLY A 86 7.93 10.26 17.33
CA GLY A 86 7.04 9.94 18.46
C GLY A 86 6.45 11.16 19.18
N THR A 87 6.02 10.99 20.43
CA THR A 87 5.35 12.07 21.20
C THR A 87 6.32 12.80 22.12
N ILE A 88 6.32 14.14 22.11
CA ILE A 88 7.09 14.95 23.07
C ILE A 88 6.62 14.63 24.49
N SER A 89 7.52 14.04 25.29
CA SER A 89 7.28 13.74 26.70
C SER A 89 7.64 14.91 27.59
N SER A 90 8.64 15.71 27.19
CA SER A 90 9.00 16.97 27.82
C SER A 90 9.78 17.86 26.85
N LEU A 91 9.58 19.17 26.94
CA LEU A 91 10.38 20.17 26.24
C LEU A 91 10.54 21.37 27.17
N TRP A 92 11.77 21.89 27.29
CA TRP A 92 12.10 22.98 28.19
C TRP A 92 12.78 24.14 27.45
N ASN A 93 12.78 25.31 28.08
CA ASN A 93 13.40 26.55 27.55
C ASN A 93 12.79 27.09 26.24
N ALA A 94 11.62 26.60 25.83
CA ALA A 94 10.79 27.17 24.75
C ALA A 94 9.30 26.82 24.99
N GLY A 95 8.38 27.54 24.34
CA GLY A 95 6.96 27.17 24.28
C GLY A 95 6.71 26.20 23.12
N TRP A 96 5.78 25.26 23.24
CA TRP A 96 5.57 24.25 22.20
C TRP A 96 4.14 23.71 22.13
N THR A 97 3.78 23.21 20.94
CA THR A 97 2.60 22.36 20.68
C THR A 97 3.00 21.27 19.66
N GLN A 98 2.31 20.14 19.63
CA GLN A 98 2.57 19.05 18.70
C GLN A 98 1.30 18.67 17.92
N ASP A 99 1.43 18.48 16.61
CA ASP A 99 0.41 17.95 15.71
C ASP A 99 1.00 16.79 14.89
N GLY A 100 0.59 15.55 15.20
CA GLY A 100 1.24 14.35 14.68
C GLY A 100 2.73 14.29 15.03
N ASP A 101 3.58 14.10 14.03
CA ASP A 101 5.04 14.05 14.18
C ASP A 101 5.70 15.44 14.09
N VAL A 102 4.93 16.52 13.92
CA VAL A 102 5.44 17.88 13.82
C VAL A 102 5.29 18.61 15.16
N VAL A 103 6.39 19.19 15.64
CA VAL A 103 6.43 20.01 16.87
C VAL A 103 6.65 21.46 16.50
N HIS A 104 5.67 22.30 16.83
CA HIS A 104 5.75 23.75 16.72
C HIS A 104 6.44 24.31 17.96
N VAL A 105 7.63 24.88 17.80
CA VAL A 105 8.43 25.45 18.89
C VAL A 105 8.52 26.96 18.77
N THR A 106 8.34 27.65 19.89
CA THR A 106 8.30 29.13 19.99
C THR A 106 9.27 29.62 21.06
N GLY A 107 10.02 30.67 20.78
CA GLY A 107 10.94 31.25 21.77
C GLY A 107 10.21 31.74 23.01
N SER A 108 10.73 31.45 24.22
CA SER A 108 10.11 31.88 25.47
C SER A 108 11.12 32.32 26.54
N GLY A 109 10.69 33.21 27.43
CA GLY A 109 11.51 33.70 28.54
C GLY A 109 12.80 34.37 28.06
N GLN A 110 13.95 33.94 28.59
CA GLN A 110 15.25 34.51 28.20
C GLN A 110 15.71 34.11 26.79
N TYR A 111 15.02 33.19 26.11
CA TYR A 111 15.32 32.75 24.74
C TYR A 111 14.31 33.26 23.71
N GLU A 112 13.40 34.15 24.11
CA GLU A 112 12.39 34.74 23.23
C GLU A 112 13.01 35.65 22.17
N THR A 113 14.10 36.36 22.50
CA THR A 113 14.82 37.26 21.59
C THR A 113 16.21 36.71 21.27
N LEU A 114 16.51 36.51 19.99
CA LEU A 114 17.85 36.18 19.48
C LEU A 114 18.44 37.40 18.75
N LYS A 115 19.65 37.83 19.11
CA LYS A 115 20.37 38.89 18.39
C LYS A 115 20.74 38.43 16.99
N ALA A 116 21.13 39.37 16.13
CA ALA A 116 21.62 39.07 14.79
C ALA A 116 22.79 38.09 14.84
N GLY A 117 22.68 36.95 14.15
CA GLY A 117 23.70 35.89 14.13
C GLY A 117 23.81 35.04 15.40
N GLU A 118 22.92 35.22 16.38
CA GLU A 118 22.96 34.46 17.64
C GLU A 118 22.34 33.07 17.48
N SER A 119 22.95 32.08 18.13
CA SER A 119 22.41 30.72 18.28
C SER A 119 22.17 30.40 19.75
N THR A 120 21.06 29.74 20.07
CA THR A 120 20.82 29.13 21.38
C THR A 120 20.73 27.62 21.25
N SER A 121 21.53 26.89 22.03
CA SER A 121 21.47 25.42 22.18
C SER A 121 20.94 24.99 23.56
N GLN A 122 20.33 25.93 24.28
CA GLN A 122 19.80 25.69 25.63
C GLN A 122 18.40 25.08 25.61
N ILE A 123 17.80 24.90 24.44
CA ILE A 123 16.50 24.27 24.28
C ILE A 123 16.73 22.76 24.15
N GLY A 124 15.93 21.98 24.86
CA GLY A 124 15.98 20.53 24.78
C GLY A 124 14.60 19.92 24.92
N PHE A 125 14.48 18.71 24.40
CA PHE A 125 13.25 17.94 24.43
C PHE A 125 13.54 16.45 24.54
N CYS A 126 12.57 15.70 25.05
CA CYS A 126 12.58 14.25 25.02
C CYS A 126 11.30 13.74 24.34
N VAL A 127 11.45 12.64 23.62
CA VAL A 127 10.41 11.99 22.83
C VAL A 127 10.23 10.58 23.35
N ASN A 128 8.99 10.17 23.54
CA ASN A 128 8.64 8.76 23.71
C ASN A 128 8.27 8.22 22.34
N ARG A 129 9.03 7.23 21.86
CA ARG A 129 8.67 6.50 20.64
C ARG A 129 7.37 5.75 20.91
N SER A 130 6.43 5.87 19.99
CA SER A 130 5.23 5.04 20.00
C SER A 130 5.69 3.58 19.93
N SER A 131 5.30 2.77 20.91
CA SER A 131 5.78 1.39 21.05
C SER A 131 5.38 0.53 19.85
N GLY A 132 6.24 0.47 18.83
CA GLY A 132 6.60 -0.78 18.18
C GLY A 132 7.58 -1.48 19.12
N SER A 133 7.24 -2.68 19.59
CA SER A 133 7.99 -3.38 20.63
C SER A 133 9.44 -3.68 20.19
N ASP A 134 10.33 -2.92 20.82
CA ASP A 134 11.79 -2.97 20.88
C ASP A 134 12.45 -4.36 20.85
N ASN A 135 13.60 -4.42 20.17
CA ASN A 135 14.68 -5.33 20.53
C ASN A 135 15.82 -4.54 21.18
N SER A 136 16.15 -4.85 22.44
CA SER A 136 17.50 -4.81 23.06
C SER A 136 17.37 -4.83 24.59
N GLY A 137 18.20 -5.51 25.39
CA GLY A 137 19.38 -6.34 25.17
C GLY A 137 19.88 -6.87 26.53
N GLY A 138 20.87 -7.77 26.49
CA GLY A 138 21.61 -8.22 27.67
C GLY A 138 23.05 -8.54 27.28
N SER A 139 24.01 -7.89 27.95
CA SER A 139 25.44 -7.86 27.61
C SER A 139 26.27 -8.99 28.23
N SER A 140 27.53 -9.09 27.73
CA SER A 140 28.69 -9.95 28.06
C SER A 140 28.71 -11.31 27.34
N SER A 141 29.78 -11.71 26.65
CA SER A 141 31.21 -11.35 26.72
C SER A 141 31.93 -11.83 25.45
N ASP A 142 32.99 -11.12 25.07
CA ASP A 142 34.17 -11.54 24.30
C ASP A 142 33.98 -12.57 23.18
N ASP A 143 34.07 -12.14 21.91
CA ASP A 143 35.21 -12.55 21.09
C ASP A 143 35.35 -11.73 19.79
N ASN A 144 36.62 -11.57 19.44
CA ASN A 144 37.19 -10.77 18.38
C ASN A 144 36.99 -11.41 16.99
N SER A 145 36.30 -10.75 16.06
CA SER A 145 36.51 -10.94 14.61
C SER A 145 35.83 -9.84 13.78
N SER A 146 36.65 -9.19 12.96
CA SER A 146 36.35 -8.29 11.85
C SER A 146 35.15 -8.64 10.95
N GLY A 147 34.42 -7.61 10.51
CA GLY A 147 33.52 -7.67 9.35
C GLY A 147 32.35 -6.69 9.44
N SER A 148 32.56 -5.43 9.02
CA SER A 148 31.47 -4.49 8.74
C SER A 148 30.99 -4.76 7.31
N SER A 149 29.73 -5.19 7.15
CA SER A 149 29.05 -5.28 5.85
C SER A 149 27.60 -4.90 6.05
N SER A 150 27.21 -3.79 5.44
CA SER A 150 25.84 -3.29 5.32
C SER A 150 24.97 -4.23 4.47
N SER A 151 23.67 -4.16 4.70
CA SER A 151 22.62 -5.10 4.29
C SER A 151 22.17 -4.98 2.82
N GLY A 152 23.09 -4.84 1.86
CA GLY A 152 22.79 -4.59 0.43
C GLY A 152 23.20 -5.70 -0.56
N GLY A 153 23.48 -6.92 -0.09
CA GLY A 153 23.98 -7.99 -0.96
C GLY A 153 25.30 -7.63 -1.65
N LEU A 154 25.37 -7.81 -2.97
CA LEU A 154 26.52 -7.49 -3.85
C LEU A 154 26.67 -5.98 -4.12
N ALA A 155 25.78 -5.13 -3.60
CA ALA A 155 25.82 -3.68 -3.78
C ALA A 155 26.48 -2.97 -2.58
N VAL A 156 27.80 -3.09 -2.50
CA VAL A 156 28.58 -2.42 -1.45
C VAL A 156 28.45 -0.90 -1.59
N ASN A 157 28.08 -0.21 -0.50
CA ASN A 157 27.80 1.23 -0.47
C ASN A 157 26.66 1.66 -1.41
N GLY A 158 25.65 0.80 -1.60
CA GLY A 158 24.42 1.15 -2.29
C GLY A 158 23.60 2.23 -1.57
N ASP A 159 23.77 2.37 -0.26
CA ASP A 159 23.15 3.37 0.63
C ASP A 159 23.87 4.72 0.65
N VAL A 160 24.98 4.88 -0.10
CA VAL A 160 25.71 6.15 -0.26
C VAL A 160 26.26 6.73 1.07
N GLU A 161 26.41 5.91 2.10
CA GLU A 161 26.90 6.37 3.41
C GLU A 161 28.43 6.50 3.49
N ASP A 162 29.16 5.83 2.59
CA ASP A 162 30.62 5.90 2.45
C ASP A 162 31.04 6.56 1.12
N GLY A 163 30.65 7.82 0.96
CA GLY A 163 31.02 8.62 -0.21
C GLY A 163 30.34 8.14 -1.50
N LEU A 164 31.03 8.27 -2.63
CA LEU A 164 30.58 7.77 -3.94
C LEU A 164 31.24 6.42 -4.28
N THR A 165 31.61 5.63 -3.28
CA THR A 165 32.19 4.31 -3.52
C THR A 165 31.22 3.49 -4.37
N ASN A 166 31.71 2.95 -5.50
CA ASN A 166 30.95 2.23 -6.54
C ASN A 166 29.95 3.05 -7.39
N TRP A 167 29.76 4.33 -7.08
CA TRP A 167 28.92 5.25 -7.85
C TRP A 167 29.75 6.12 -8.80
N SER A 168 29.28 6.28 -10.04
CA SER A 168 29.91 7.15 -11.05
C SER A 168 28.87 7.59 -12.08
N SER A 169 29.28 8.03 -13.26
CA SER A 169 28.39 8.26 -14.41
C SER A 169 28.99 7.77 -15.72
N THR A 170 28.11 7.55 -16.71
CA THR A 170 28.54 7.45 -18.11
C THR A 170 29.02 8.82 -18.64
N SER A 171 28.34 9.89 -18.23
CA SER A 171 28.66 11.30 -18.48
C SER A 171 27.72 12.18 -17.64
N GLY A 172 28.02 13.46 -17.48
CA GLY A 172 27.35 14.36 -16.53
C GLY A 172 28.10 14.46 -15.20
N ASP A 173 27.64 15.36 -14.33
CA ASP A 173 28.29 15.65 -13.06
C ASP A 173 27.58 14.92 -11.91
N VAL A 174 28.27 13.97 -11.30
CA VAL A 174 27.79 13.19 -10.15
C VAL A 174 28.42 13.69 -8.85
N LYS A 175 27.60 13.90 -7.82
CA LYS A 175 28.04 14.26 -6.47
C LYS A 175 27.21 13.53 -5.41
N ARG A 176 27.85 13.19 -4.30
CA ARG A 176 27.13 12.84 -3.06
C ARG A 176 26.51 14.10 -2.49
N THR A 177 25.27 14.01 -2.01
CA THR A 177 24.53 15.16 -1.49
C THR A 177 23.67 14.76 -0.31
N THR A 178 23.46 15.69 0.62
CA THR A 178 22.56 15.53 1.77
C THR A 178 21.30 16.38 1.61
N GLN A 179 21.01 16.83 0.38
CA GLN A 179 19.86 17.68 0.07
C GLN A 179 18.55 16.88 0.06
N ASP A 180 18.64 15.62 -0.34
CA ASP A 180 17.55 14.65 -0.35
C ASP A 180 18.20 13.26 -0.25
N SER A 181 17.54 12.33 0.42
CA SER A 181 17.94 10.92 0.52
C SER A 181 16.68 10.07 0.74
N HIS A 182 16.71 8.83 0.26
CA HIS A 182 15.62 7.89 0.51
C HIS A 182 15.78 7.25 1.89
N HIS A 183 16.99 6.83 2.21
CA HIS A 183 17.40 6.33 3.51
C HIS A 183 18.73 6.99 3.90
N GLY A 184 19.05 6.98 5.19
CA GLY A 184 20.35 7.48 5.64
C GLY A 184 20.53 8.99 5.44
N ALA A 185 21.78 9.42 5.40
CA ALA A 185 22.18 10.82 5.42
C ALA A 185 22.46 11.41 4.03
N ALA A 186 22.58 10.60 2.98
CA ALA A 186 22.90 11.12 1.65
C ALA A 186 22.41 10.24 0.50
N SER A 187 22.32 10.86 -0.68
CA SER A 187 22.11 10.19 -1.94
C SER A 187 23.13 10.65 -3.00
N VAL A 188 23.09 10.04 -4.17
CA VAL A 188 23.83 10.46 -5.35
C VAL A 188 22.96 11.37 -6.21
N LEU A 189 23.45 12.56 -6.57
CA LEU A 189 22.80 13.45 -7.54
C LEU A 189 23.62 13.52 -8.82
N ILE A 190 22.95 13.32 -9.97
CA ILE A 190 23.50 13.65 -11.29
C ILE A 190 22.90 14.94 -11.84
N SER A 191 23.75 15.74 -12.49
CA SER A 191 23.39 16.98 -13.15
C SER A 191 24.17 17.16 -14.46
N ASN A 192 23.88 18.21 -15.22
CA ASN A 192 24.58 18.55 -16.47
C ASN A 192 24.60 17.41 -17.51
N ARG A 193 23.52 16.62 -17.55
CA ARG A 193 23.28 15.64 -18.61
C ARG A 193 23.00 16.39 -19.93
N SER A 194 23.43 15.81 -21.05
CA SER A 194 23.25 16.40 -22.39
C SER A 194 22.85 15.40 -23.47
N ALA A 195 22.54 14.15 -23.07
CA ALA A 195 21.99 13.11 -23.91
C ALA A 195 21.30 12.06 -23.02
N SER A 196 20.29 11.39 -23.56
CA SER A 196 19.44 10.42 -22.84
C SER A 196 20.22 9.25 -22.24
N TRP A 197 21.31 8.83 -22.88
CA TRP A 197 22.21 7.77 -22.40
C TRP A 197 23.22 8.23 -21.34
N HIS A 198 23.30 9.52 -21.03
CA HIS A 198 24.05 10.00 -19.87
C HIS A 198 23.30 9.58 -18.61
N GLY A 199 23.98 9.05 -17.60
CA GLY A 199 23.31 8.55 -16.40
C GLY A 199 24.23 8.17 -15.27
N ILE A 200 23.67 7.98 -14.08
CA ILE A 200 24.36 7.46 -12.90
C ILE A 200 24.71 6.00 -13.16
N THR A 201 25.92 5.58 -12.81
CA THR A 201 26.35 4.17 -12.89
C THR A 201 26.63 3.61 -11.51
N PHE A 202 26.31 2.33 -11.31
CA PHE A 202 26.67 1.59 -10.11
C PHE A 202 27.46 0.32 -10.45
N GLN A 203 28.60 0.13 -9.78
CA GLN A 203 29.48 -1.02 -9.95
C GLN A 203 29.29 -2.01 -8.78
N PRO A 204 28.56 -3.11 -8.97
CA PRO A 204 28.42 -4.12 -7.91
C PRO A 204 29.69 -4.97 -7.77
N GLU A 205 29.69 -5.83 -6.75
CA GLU A 205 30.57 -6.99 -6.71
C GLU A 205 30.35 -7.92 -7.92
N THR A 206 31.26 -8.88 -8.12
CA THR A 206 31.30 -9.68 -9.35
C THR A 206 30.04 -10.51 -9.57
N LEU A 207 29.37 -10.27 -10.69
CA LEU A 207 28.24 -11.08 -11.15
C LEU A 207 28.76 -12.33 -11.91
N SER A 208 28.28 -13.49 -11.49
CA SER A 208 28.64 -14.80 -12.05
C SER A 208 27.83 -15.08 -13.32
N SER A 209 28.51 -15.52 -14.38
CA SER A 209 27.85 -15.93 -15.63
C SER A 209 26.94 -17.13 -15.39
N GLY A 210 25.74 -17.09 -15.98
CA GLY A 210 24.68 -18.07 -15.80
C GLY A 210 23.79 -17.84 -14.57
N LYS A 211 24.04 -16.78 -13.78
CA LYS A 211 23.23 -16.44 -12.61
C LYS A 211 22.27 -15.29 -12.92
N LYS A 212 21.17 -15.27 -12.16
CA LYS A 212 20.21 -14.18 -12.13
C LYS A 212 20.43 -13.37 -10.86
N TYR A 213 20.15 -12.08 -10.95
CA TYR A 213 20.30 -11.13 -9.88
C TYR A 213 19.05 -10.27 -9.78
N ASP A 214 18.49 -10.14 -8.58
CA ASP A 214 17.48 -9.13 -8.31
C ASP A 214 18.19 -7.81 -8.04
N VAL A 215 17.75 -6.77 -8.74
CA VAL A 215 18.41 -5.46 -8.75
C VAL A 215 17.35 -4.41 -8.47
N SER A 216 17.61 -3.52 -7.52
CA SER A 216 16.78 -2.33 -7.32
C SER A 216 17.58 -1.08 -6.99
N VAL A 217 16.96 0.08 -7.22
CA VAL A 217 17.48 1.40 -6.81
C VAL A 217 16.32 2.36 -6.65
N TRP A 218 16.38 3.21 -5.62
CA TRP A 218 15.44 4.30 -5.43
C TRP A 218 15.91 5.55 -6.17
N VAL A 219 15.00 6.20 -6.89
CA VAL A 219 15.30 7.39 -7.70
C VAL A 219 14.25 8.47 -7.51
N LYS A 220 14.65 9.73 -7.66
CA LYS A 220 13.76 10.90 -7.58
C LYS A 220 14.30 12.02 -8.45
N LEU A 221 13.46 12.74 -9.20
CA LEU A 221 13.94 13.89 -9.98
C LEU A 221 14.38 15.03 -9.06
N ALA A 222 15.32 15.85 -9.53
CA ALA A 222 15.71 17.05 -8.80
C ALA A 222 14.56 18.08 -8.76
N PRO A 223 14.48 18.94 -7.73
CA PRO A 223 13.37 19.87 -7.59
C PRO A 223 13.17 20.76 -8.83
N GLY A 224 11.94 20.81 -9.35
CA GLY A 224 11.53 21.61 -10.50
C GLY A 224 11.69 20.92 -11.86
N GLU A 225 12.21 19.69 -11.91
CA GLU A 225 12.25 18.89 -13.13
C GLU A 225 10.84 18.36 -13.46
N SER A 226 10.51 18.24 -14.75
CA SER A 226 9.24 17.65 -15.17
C SER A 226 9.29 16.14 -15.15
N ASP A 227 8.17 15.50 -14.77
CA ASP A 227 8.02 14.04 -14.80
C ASP A 227 8.54 13.44 -16.10
N THR A 228 9.36 12.40 -15.97
CA THR A 228 9.98 11.72 -17.10
C THR A 228 10.23 10.27 -16.76
N THR A 229 10.53 9.46 -17.77
CA THR A 229 10.90 8.07 -17.57
C THR A 229 12.37 7.96 -17.19
N LEU A 230 12.64 7.26 -16.08
CA LEU A 230 13.97 6.74 -15.75
C LEU A 230 14.03 5.24 -16.05
N ILE A 231 15.21 4.78 -16.45
CA ILE A 231 15.47 3.45 -17.01
C ILE A 231 16.64 2.83 -16.25
N LEU A 232 16.47 1.62 -15.72
CA LEU A 232 17.57 0.84 -15.16
C LEU A 232 18.09 -0.15 -16.22
N THR A 233 19.38 -0.06 -16.55
CA THR A 233 20.03 -0.84 -17.61
C THR A 233 21.27 -1.54 -17.07
N GLY A 234 21.43 -2.84 -17.35
CA GLY A 234 22.68 -3.57 -17.11
C GLY A 234 23.60 -3.51 -18.32
N LYS A 235 24.86 -3.10 -18.13
CA LYS A 235 25.88 -3.04 -19.19
C LYS A 235 26.93 -4.13 -19.04
N ARG A 236 27.24 -4.82 -20.13
CA ARG A 236 28.35 -5.78 -20.27
C ARG A 236 29.55 -5.14 -20.96
N THR A 237 30.73 -5.73 -20.80
CA THR A 237 31.93 -5.30 -21.51
C THR A 237 31.77 -5.53 -23.01
N ASP A 238 32.22 -4.56 -23.80
CA ASP A 238 32.32 -4.65 -25.26
C ASP A 238 33.12 -5.89 -25.66
N ASP A 239 32.55 -6.71 -26.54
CA ASP A 239 33.29 -7.83 -27.12
C ASP A 239 33.79 -7.46 -28.53
N SER A 240 34.47 -8.40 -29.19
CA SER A 240 35.07 -8.14 -30.50
C SER A 240 34.04 -8.09 -31.65
N ASP A 241 32.74 -8.17 -31.35
CA ASP A 241 31.68 -8.03 -32.35
C ASP A 241 31.50 -6.54 -32.76
N THR A 242 30.53 -6.27 -33.63
CA THR A 242 30.28 -4.90 -34.17
C THR A 242 28.93 -4.33 -33.75
N SER A 243 28.24 -5.00 -32.83
CA SER A 243 26.85 -4.82 -32.46
C SER A 243 26.71 -4.37 -31.00
N THR A 244 26.98 -3.09 -30.76
CA THR A 244 26.94 -2.41 -29.45
C THR A 244 25.59 -2.48 -28.68
N THR A 245 24.55 -3.05 -29.27
CA THR A 245 23.24 -3.24 -28.62
C THR A 245 23.15 -4.51 -27.80
N ASN A 246 24.04 -5.49 -28.02
CA ASN A 246 24.03 -6.73 -27.27
C ASN A 246 24.59 -6.52 -25.85
N GLU A 247 25.30 -5.43 -25.60
CA GLU A 247 25.97 -5.15 -24.33
C GLU A 247 25.04 -4.48 -23.31
N TYR A 248 23.87 -3.99 -23.74
CA TYR A 248 22.92 -3.27 -22.89
C TYR A 248 21.61 -4.06 -22.72
N THR A 249 21.27 -4.36 -21.46
CA THR A 249 20.02 -5.04 -21.11
C THR A 249 19.17 -4.10 -20.26
N ARG A 250 18.07 -3.60 -20.81
CA ARG A 250 17.08 -2.85 -20.02
C ARG A 250 16.42 -3.79 -19.02
N ILE A 251 16.48 -3.44 -17.74
CA ILE A 251 15.94 -4.20 -16.61
C ILE A 251 14.51 -3.74 -16.30
N THR A 252 14.31 -2.44 -16.12
CA THR A 252 13.01 -1.85 -15.82
C THR A 252 12.96 -0.36 -16.17
N THR A 253 11.76 0.22 -16.11
CA THR A 253 11.50 1.66 -16.31
C THR A 253 10.37 2.12 -15.40
N ALA A 254 10.42 3.37 -14.93
CA ALA A 254 9.30 4.02 -14.24
C ALA A 254 9.18 5.48 -14.65
N THR A 255 7.98 6.04 -14.55
CA THR A 255 7.79 7.50 -14.58
C THR A 255 8.12 8.03 -13.19
N VAL A 256 9.05 8.98 -13.12
CA VAL A 256 9.60 9.52 -11.87
C VAL A 256 9.31 11.01 -11.82
N SER A 257 8.94 11.51 -10.64
CA SER A 257 8.66 12.91 -10.36
C SER A 257 9.70 13.52 -9.41
N ASP A 258 9.60 14.82 -9.14
CA ASP A 258 10.49 15.54 -8.23
C ASP A 258 10.00 15.57 -6.76
N TYR A 259 8.83 14.97 -6.47
CA TYR A 259 8.18 15.05 -5.15
C TYR A 259 8.11 13.72 -4.40
N GLU A 260 8.35 12.58 -5.05
CA GLU A 260 8.38 11.27 -4.39
C GLU A 260 9.54 10.38 -4.89
N TRP A 261 10.10 9.58 -3.99
CA TRP A 261 11.08 8.55 -4.35
C TRP A 261 10.35 7.36 -4.99
N THR A 262 10.88 6.86 -6.11
CA THR A 262 10.32 5.76 -6.90
C THR A 262 11.34 4.64 -7.00
N GLU A 263 10.95 3.39 -6.72
CA GLU A 263 11.84 2.24 -6.87
C GLU A 263 11.86 1.74 -8.32
N LEU A 264 13.06 1.68 -8.92
CA LEU A 264 13.31 0.92 -10.12
C LEU A 264 13.80 -0.47 -9.72
N LYS A 265 12.95 -1.50 -9.88
CA LYS A 265 13.27 -2.89 -9.53
C LYS A 265 13.05 -3.86 -10.70
N GLY A 266 13.92 -4.86 -10.82
CA GLY A 266 13.77 -5.97 -11.76
C GLY A 266 14.89 -7.00 -11.64
N THR A 267 14.88 -8.01 -12.51
CA THR A 267 15.89 -9.09 -12.49
C THR A 267 16.85 -8.97 -13.67
N TYR A 268 18.16 -9.02 -13.40
CA TYR A 268 19.22 -9.05 -14.39
C TYR A 268 19.83 -10.46 -14.53
N SER A 269 19.89 -10.99 -15.75
CA SER A 269 20.53 -12.29 -16.03
C SER A 269 21.94 -12.09 -16.59
N GLN A 270 22.97 -12.41 -15.80
CA GLN A 270 24.35 -12.31 -16.26
C GLN A 270 24.67 -13.52 -17.16
N SER A 271 25.00 -13.27 -18.42
CA SER A 271 25.36 -14.32 -19.37
C SER A 271 26.34 -13.80 -20.42
N GLY A 272 27.14 -14.70 -21.00
CA GLY A 272 28.09 -14.35 -22.05
C GLY A 272 29.26 -13.52 -21.53
N THR A 273 29.40 -12.30 -22.05
CA THR A 273 30.51 -11.36 -21.77
C THR A 273 30.47 -10.84 -20.34
N PRO A 274 31.63 -10.50 -19.73
CA PRO A 274 31.69 -9.99 -18.36
C PRO A 274 30.77 -8.78 -18.12
N PHE A 275 30.15 -8.73 -16.94
CA PHE A 275 29.38 -7.55 -16.52
C PHE A 275 30.32 -6.36 -16.33
N GLN A 276 29.88 -5.18 -16.76
CA GLN A 276 30.57 -3.92 -16.50
C GLN A 276 29.91 -3.22 -15.31
N HIS A 277 28.78 -2.55 -15.49
CA HIS A 277 28.07 -1.81 -14.44
C HIS A 277 26.58 -1.68 -14.76
N PHE A 278 25.78 -1.29 -13.77
CA PHE A 278 24.42 -0.79 -14.01
C PHE A 278 24.45 0.69 -14.40
N ILE A 279 23.43 1.14 -15.13
CA ILE A 279 23.21 2.52 -15.54
C ILE A 279 21.75 2.89 -15.23
N ILE A 280 21.54 4.04 -14.63
CA ILE A 280 20.24 4.69 -14.45
C ILE A 280 20.20 5.81 -15.48
N GLU A 281 19.41 5.65 -16.53
CA GLU A 281 19.29 6.57 -17.68
C GLU A 281 17.93 7.26 -17.69
N SER A 282 17.69 8.21 -18.60
CA SER A 282 16.39 8.85 -18.78
C SER A 282 16.08 9.08 -20.25
N ASP A 283 14.79 9.04 -20.61
CA ASP A 283 14.33 9.50 -21.92
C ASP A 283 14.50 11.01 -22.14
N SER A 284 14.78 11.77 -21.07
CA SER A 284 15.18 13.17 -21.15
C SER A 284 16.70 13.32 -21.17
N ASP A 285 17.19 14.16 -22.09
CA ASP A 285 18.61 14.44 -22.28
C ASP A 285 19.22 15.28 -21.16
N SER A 286 18.42 15.98 -20.34
CA SER A 286 18.91 17.06 -19.47
C SER A 286 18.46 17.04 -18.01
N VAL A 287 17.47 16.21 -17.64
CA VAL A 287 16.96 16.18 -16.26
C VAL A 287 18.05 15.78 -15.27
N SER A 288 18.07 16.44 -14.12
CA SER A 288 18.86 16.05 -12.95
C SER A 288 18.02 15.15 -12.03
N TYR A 289 18.65 14.18 -11.37
CA TYR A 289 17.94 13.26 -10.47
C TYR A 289 18.86 12.67 -9.41
N TYR A 290 18.25 12.26 -8.31
CA TYR A 290 18.84 11.52 -7.22
C TYR A 290 18.72 10.00 -7.43
N ALA A 291 19.67 9.25 -6.88
CA ALA A 291 19.64 7.80 -6.74
C ALA A 291 20.18 7.39 -5.37
N ASP A 292 19.57 6.38 -4.77
CA ASP A 292 19.87 5.92 -3.42
C ASP A 292 19.49 4.44 -3.23
N ASP A 293 19.99 3.82 -2.16
CA ASP A 293 19.68 2.43 -1.75
C ASP A 293 19.76 1.40 -2.90
N PHE A 294 20.86 1.39 -3.64
CA PHE A 294 21.08 0.41 -4.70
C PHE A 294 21.28 -0.99 -4.11
N THR A 295 20.54 -1.99 -4.59
CA THR A 295 20.66 -3.38 -4.15
C THR A 295 20.94 -4.31 -5.32
N VAL A 296 21.75 -5.34 -5.08
CA VAL A 296 22.02 -6.42 -6.04
C VAL A 296 22.15 -7.72 -5.29
N GLU A 297 21.21 -8.64 -5.50
CA GLU A 297 21.16 -9.91 -4.76
C GLU A 297 21.11 -11.08 -5.74
N ALA A 298 21.77 -12.19 -5.43
CA ALA A 298 21.68 -13.38 -6.26
C ALA A 298 20.25 -13.95 -6.19
N ALA A 299 19.55 -13.97 -7.32
CA ALA A 299 18.27 -14.65 -7.41
C ALA A 299 18.54 -16.16 -7.32
N GLY A 300 18.03 -16.80 -6.26
CA GLY A 300 18.45 -18.14 -5.82
C GLY A 300 18.56 -19.18 -6.93
N ASP A 301 19.66 -19.95 -6.89
CA ASP A 301 19.90 -21.08 -7.79
C ASP A 301 18.92 -22.23 -7.51
N ALA A 302 17.93 -22.42 -8.39
CA ALA A 302 17.15 -23.65 -8.45
C ALA A 302 17.91 -24.68 -9.31
N ASP A 303 18.51 -25.68 -8.65
CA ASP A 303 19.03 -26.88 -9.32
C ASP A 303 17.86 -27.73 -9.86
N GLY A 304 17.90 -27.97 -11.17
CA GLY A 304 17.23 -28.99 -11.98
C GLY A 304 15.97 -29.71 -11.46
N SER A 305 14.79 -29.21 -11.87
CA SER A 305 13.69 -29.98 -12.50
C SER A 305 12.34 -29.37 -12.13
N GLY A 306 11.79 -28.57 -13.04
CA GLY A 306 10.47 -27.98 -12.90
C GLY A 306 10.43 -26.64 -13.60
N SER A 307 9.90 -26.64 -14.82
CA SER A 307 9.54 -25.44 -15.58
C SER A 307 8.86 -24.40 -14.67
N SER A 308 9.56 -23.32 -14.32
CA SER A 308 8.94 -22.10 -13.78
C SER A 308 9.21 -20.94 -14.73
N THR A 309 8.27 -20.77 -15.64
CA THR A 309 7.98 -19.48 -16.25
C THR A 309 7.44 -18.57 -15.14
N SER A 310 8.31 -17.83 -14.45
CA SER A 310 7.87 -16.73 -13.59
C SER A 310 7.44 -15.58 -14.50
N GLY A 311 6.19 -15.63 -14.93
CA GLY A 311 5.50 -14.50 -15.54
C GLY A 311 5.40 -13.37 -14.54
N ASP A 312 5.93 -12.23 -14.96
CA ASP A 312 5.70 -10.91 -14.41
C ASP A 312 4.19 -10.70 -14.13
N THR A 313 3.77 -10.93 -12.88
CA THR A 313 2.39 -10.70 -12.44
C THR A 313 2.39 -10.29 -10.97
N ASN A 314 1.91 -9.08 -10.71
CA ASN A 314 1.61 -8.50 -9.39
C ASN A 314 0.52 -9.30 -8.63
N LYS A 315 0.74 -10.58 -8.32
CA LYS A 315 -0.24 -11.41 -7.59
C LYS A 315 -0.19 -11.06 -6.11
N PHE A 316 -1.34 -10.78 -5.53
CA PHE A 316 -1.44 -10.64 -4.09
C PHE A 316 -1.47 -12.00 -3.39
N VAL A 317 -0.96 -12.04 -2.16
CA VAL A 317 -1.24 -13.04 -1.14
C VAL A 317 -1.89 -12.34 0.04
N GLY A 318 -3.21 -12.47 0.13
CA GLY A 318 -4.05 -11.82 1.12
C GLY A 318 -4.55 -12.74 2.21
N ASN A 319 -5.29 -12.15 3.14
CA ASN A 319 -5.93 -12.88 4.23
C ASN A 319 -7.22 -12.19 4.69
N ILE A 320 -7.92 -12.83 5.62
CA ILE A 320 -9.11 -12.26 6.26
C ILE A 320 -8.80 -11.53 7.57
N THR A 321 -9.79 -10.80 8.08
CA THR A 321 -9.81 -10.35 9.47
C THR A 321 -9.73 -11.52 10.44
N THR A 322 -9.28 -11.24 11.68
CA THR A 322 -9.27 -12.22 12.78
C THR A 322 -10.28 -11.79 13.82
N SER A 323 -11.34 -12.58 14.03
CA SER A 323 -12.36 -12.33 15.05
C SER A 323 -13.00 -10.93 14.98
N GLY A 324 -13.25 -10.41 13.78
CA GLY A 324 -13.89 -9.10 13.61
C GLY A 324 -12.93 -7.91 13.51
N SER A 325 -11.61 -8.15 13.44
CA SER A 325 -10.60 -7.08 13.52
C SER A 325 -9.37 -7.38 12.66
N VAL A 326 -8.70 -6.32 12.21
CA VAL A 326 -7.39 -6.43 11.54
C VAL A 326 -6.32 -6.47 12.63
N ARG A 327 -5.47 -7.50 12.59
CA ARG A 327 -4.35 -7.61 13.54
C ARG A 327 -3.24 -6.63 13.18
N SER A 328 -2.47 -6.21 14.18
CA SER A 328 -1.33 -5.31 13.99
C SER A 328 -0.19 -5.92 13.16
N ASP A 329 -0.13 -7.26 13.07
CA ASP A 329 0.87 -8.00 12.29
C ASP A 329 0.44 -8.29 10.84
N PHE A 330 -0.73 -7.81 10.42
CA PHE A 330 -1.31 -8.18 9.14
C PHE A 330 -0.45 -7.74 7.95
N SER A 331 0.03 -6.49 7.94
CA SER A 331 0.85 -5.93 6.86
C SER A 331 2.23 -6.60 6.73
N SER A 332 2.73 -7.22 7.78
CA SER A 332 3.99 -7.99 7.75
C SER A 332 3.89 -9.21 6.83
N TYR A 333 2.68 -9.72 6.60
CA TYR A 333 2.47 -10.99 5.91
C TYR A 333 1.63 -10.87 4.64
N TRP A 334 0.64 -9.99 4.64
CA TRP A 334 -0.44 -10.01 3.66
C TRP A 334 -0.56 -8.68 2.92
N ASN A 335 -0.79 -8.74 1.61
CA ASN A 335 -0.92 -7.55 0.75
C ASN A 335 -2.29 -7.44 0.06
N GLN A 336 -3.32 -8.06 0.65
CA GLN A 336 -4.73 -7.93 0.29
C GLN A 336 -5.58 -8.33 1.51
N ILE A 337 -6.73 -7.68 1.72
CA ILE A 337 -7.62 -7.99 2.85
C ILE A 337 -9.08 -8.19 2.46
N THR A 338 -9.70 -9.21 3.06
CA THR A 338 -11.13 -9.54 2.94
C THR A 338 -11.77 -9.54 4.34
N PRO A 339 -12.96 -8.97 4.57
CA PRO A 339 -13.67 -9.16 5.82
C PRO A 339 -14.22 -10.61 5.90
N GLU A 340 -13.94 -11.35 6.98
CA GLU A 340 -14.41 -12.73 7.15
C GLU A 340 -15.94 -12.81 7.19
N ASN A 341 -16.55 -11.90 7.96
CA ASN A 341 -18.01 -11.90 8.20
C ASN A 341 -18.63 -10.50 8.14
N GLU A 342 -17.84 -9.47 8.37
CA GLU A 342 -18.24 -8.07 8.48
C GLU A 342 -18.84 -7.57 7.17
N GLY A 343 -18.40 -8.13 6.04
CA GLY A 343 -18.89 -7.81 4.69
C GLY A 343 -20.21 -8.49 4.30
N LYS A 344 -20.65 -9.52 5.02
CA LYS A 344 -21.84 -10.31 4.63
C LYS A 344 -23.12 -9.52 4.90
N TRP A 345 -24.08 -9.58 3.99
CA TRP A 345 -25.30 -8.75 4.06
C TRP A 345 -26.03 -8.89 5.41
N GLY A 346 -26.18 -10.09 5.96
CA GLY A 346 -26.84 -10.30 7.25
C GLY A 346 -26.09 -9.72 8.45
N SER A 347 -24.77 -9.50 8.35
CA SER A 347 -23.96 -8.82 9.37
C SER A 347 -24.17 -7.30 9.32
N VAL A 348 -24.29 -6.76 8.11
CA VAL A 348 -24.39 -5.32 7.87
C VAL A 348 -25.82 -4.84 8.06
N GLU A 349 -26.82 -5.59 7.62
CA GLU A 349 -28.22 -5.15 7.61
C GLU A 349 -29.14 -6.14 8.34
N LYS A 350 -28.78 -6.49 9.56
CA LYS A 350 -29.56 -7.42 10.39
C LYS A 350 -31.02 -6.99 10.58
N THR A 351 -31.26 -5.68 10.61
CA THR A 351 -32.60 -5.07 10.64
C THR A 351 -32.76 -4.25 9.36
N ARG A 352 -33.86 -4.47 8.64
CA ARG A 352 -34.14 -3.78 7.37
C ARG A 352 -34.00 -2.26 7.51
N ASP A 353 -33.32 -1.65 6.56
CA ASP A 353 -33.01 -0.21 6.48
C ASP A 353 -32.14 0.31 7.64
N VAL A 354 -31.50 -0.57 8.42
CA VAL A 354 -30.61 -0.21 9.53
C VAL A 354 -29.27 -0.89 9.35
N TYR A 355 -28.36 -0.15 8.70
CA TYR A 355 -27.00 -0.62 8.44
C TYR A 355 -26.06 -0.45 9.63
N ASN A 356 -25.22 -1.46 9.83
CA ASN A 356 -24.04 -1.43 10.67
C ASN A 356 -22.78 -1.57 9.80
N TRP A 357 -22.26 -0.43 9.33
CA TRP A 357 -21.08 -0.37 8.46
C TRP A 357 -19.75 -0.52 9.21
N SER A 358 -19.73 -0.51 10.55
CA SER A 358 -18.51 -0.32 11.33
C SER A 358 -17.42 -1.36 11.04
N GLY A 359 -17.82 -2.62 10.81
CA GLY A 359 -16.89 -3.69 10.49
C GLY A 359 -16.24 -3.50 9.12
N ILE A 360 -17.03 -3.25 8.07
CA ILE A 360 -16.50 -2.98 6.73
C ILE A 360 -15.67 -1.70 6.73
N ASP A 361 -16.12 -0.64 7.42
CA ASP A 361 -15.38 0.61 7.53
C ASP A 361 -13.96 0.39 8.06
N ALA A 362 -13.81 -0.39 9.14
CA ALA A 362 -12.49 -0.68 9.70
C ALA A 362 -11.58 -1.40 8.69
N VAL A 363 -12.10 -2.40 7.97
CA VAL A 363 -11.31 -3.19 7.01
C VAL A 363 -10.99 -2.39 5.76
N TYR A 364 -11.96 -1.64 5.23
CA TYR A 364 -11.77 -0.79 4.06
C TYR A 364 -10.76 0.33 4.35
N GLN A 365 -10.88 1.01 5.49
CA GLN A 365 -9.92 2.06 5.87
C GLN A 365 -8.51 1.50 6.08
N TYR A 366 -8.38 0.32 6.69
CA TYR A 366 -7.09 -0.36 6.79
C TYR A 366 -6.47 -0.64 5.41
N ALA A 367 -7.27 -1.17 4.49
CA ALA A 367 -6.81 -1.45 3.13
C ALA A 367 -6.32 -0.19 2.41
N LYS A 368 -7.09 0.91 2.52
CA LYS A 368 -6.75 2.20 1.95
C LYS A 368 -5.49 2.80 2.55
N SER A 369 -5.30 2.73 3.87
CA SER A 369 -4.13 3.29 4.54
C SER A 369 -2.84 2.49 4.30
N HIS A 370 -2.96 1.21 3.97
CA HIS A 370 -1.82 0.34 3.66
C HIS A 370 -1.62 0.12 2.15
N HIS A 371 -2.41 0.79 1.31
CA HIS A 371 -2.34 0.67 -0.15
C HIS A 371 -2.46 -0.79 -0.65
N ILE A 372 -3.26 -1.61 0.03
CA ILE A 372 -3.53 -2.99 -0.37
C ILE A 372 -4.96 -3.14 -0.92
N PRO A 373 -5.23 -4.08 -1.84
CA PRO A 373 -6.57 -4.29 -2.36
C PRO A 373 -7.54 -4.72 -1.27
N PHE A 374 -8.72 -4.10 -1.27
CA PHE A 374 -9.86 -4.53 -0.48
C PHE A 374 -10.78 -5.42 -1.32
N LYS A 375 -11.07 -6.62 -0.83
CA LYS A 375 -12.05 -7.52 -1.44
C LYS A 375 -13.32 -7.56 -0.59
N GLN A 376 -14.44 -7.13 -1.16
CA GLN A 376 -15.75 -7.27 -0.53
C GLN A 376 -16.26 -8.70 -0.67
N HIS A 377 -16.58 -9.32 0.46
CA HIS A 377 -17.24 -10.62 0.54
C HIS A 377 -18.49 -10.49 1.43
N THR A 378 -19.71 -10.54 0.90
CA THR A 378 -20.17 -10.75 -0.50
C THR A 378 -21.55 -10.08 -0.67
N PHE A 379 -21.99 -9.84 -1.91
CA PHE A 379 -23.31 -9.23 -2.15
C PHE A 379 -24.48 -10.22 -2.06
N VAL A 380 -24.44 -11.32 -2.82
CA VAL A 380 -25.58 -12.25 -2.95
C VAL A 380 -25.13 -13.67 -2.61
N TRP A 381 -25.60 -14.16 -1.46
CA TRP A 381 -25.29 -15.52 -0.98
C TRP A 381 -26.51 -16.15 -0.31
N GLY A 382 -26.71 -17.46 -0.48
CA GLY A 382 -27.77 -18.22 0.18
C GLY A 382 -27.49 -18.55 1.65
N SER A 383 -26.43 -18.01 2.23
CA SER A 383 -26.15 -18.04 3.67
C SER A 383 -25.83 -16.63 4.18
N GLN A 384 -25.95 -16.43 5.50
CA GLN A 384 -25.66 -15.18 6.20
C GLN A 384 -26.23 -13.90 5.54
N TYR A 385 -27.41 -14.03 4.92
CA TYR A 385 -28.22 -12.92 4.43
C TYR A 385 -29.25 -12.49 5.51
N PRO A 386 -29.82 -11.29 5.44
CA PRO A 386 -30.80 -10.84 6.42
C PRO A 386 -32.07 -11.71 6.40
N SER A 387 -32.49 -12.24 7.55
CA SER A 387 -33.64 -13.16 7.62
C SER A 387 -34.96 -12.54 7.13
N TRP A 388 -35.11 -11.21 7.26
CA TRP A 388 -36.31 -10.48 6.86
C TRP A 388 -36.56 -10.54 5.34
N ILE A 389 -35.54 -10.71 4.50
CA ILE A 389 -35.68 -10.66 3.04
C ILE A 389 -36.55 -11.79 2.48
N THR A 390 -36.59 -12.94 3.17
CA THR A 390 -37.34 -14.12 2.71
C THR A 390 -38.86 -13.97 2.88
N SER A 391 -39.30 -13.01 3.68
CA SER A 391 -40.72 -12.71 3.92
C SER A 391 -41.32 -11.73 2.89
N LEU A 392 -40.46 -11.10 2.08
CA LEU A 392 -40.84 -10.07 1.13
C LEU A 392 -41.36 -10.66 -0.19
N SER A 393 -42.14 -9.87 -0.94
CA SER A 393 -42.51 -10.21 -2.31
C SER A 393 -41.28 -10.20 -3.23
N ALA A 394 -41.35 -10.89 -4.37
CA ALA A 394 -40.27 -10.91 -5.36
C ALA A 394 -39.84 -9.50 -5.81
N SER A 395 -40.78 -8.58 -5.98
CA SER A 395 -40.48 -7.18 -6.35
C SER A 395 -39.79 -6.41 -5.23
N GLU A 396 -40.15 -6.68 -3.98
CA GLU A 396 -39.46 -6.08 -2.83
C GLU A 396 -38.06 -6.67 -2.68
N GLN A 397 -37.89 -8.00 -2.77
CA GLN A 397 -36.56 -8.64 -2.78
C GLN A 397 -35.65 -8.04 -3.86
N ALA A 398 -36.18 -7.78 -5.06
CA ALA A 398 -35.43 -7.12 -6.13
C ALA A 398 -34.98 -5.70 -5.74
N ALA A 399 -35.86 -4.92 -5.11
CA ALA A 399 -35.55 -3.57 -4.66
C ALA A 399 -34.48 -3.57 -3.56
N GLU A 400 -34.58 -4.46 -2.58
CA GLU A 400 -33.63 -4.54 -1.46
C GLU A 400 -32.25 -5.03 -1.92
N ILE A 401 -32.19 -5.96 -2.89
CA ILE A 401 -30.90 -6.36 -3.48
C ILE A 401 -30.26 -5.18 -4.21
N GLU A 402 -31.05 -4.40 -4.96
CA GLU A 402 -30.55 -3.22 -5.66
C GLU A 402 -30.09 -2.13 -4.67
N GLU A 403 -30.86 -1.86 -3.62
CA GLU A 403 -30.54 -0.89 -2.57
C GLU A 403 -29.27 -1.27 -1.82
N TRP A 404 -29.15 -2.52 -1.37
CA TRP A 404 -27.94 -3.03 -0.71
C TRP A 404 -26.67 -2.82 -1.54
N ILE A 405 -26.72 -3.21 -2.82
CA ILE A 405 -25.60 -3.04 -3.75
C ILE A 405 -25.32 -1.56 -3.99
N GLN A 406 -26.35 -0.74 -4.19
CA GLN A 406 -26.21 0.69 -4.43
C GLN A 406 -25.59 1.41 -3.23
N ASP A 407 -26.06 1.14 -2.02
CA ASP A 407 -25.61 1.80 -0.79
C ASP A 407 -24.16 1.41 -0.47
N PHE A 408 -23.82 0.13 -0.60
CA PHE A 408 -22.43 -0.33 -0.48
C PHE A 408 -21.53 0.41 -1.48
N CYS A 409 -21.87 0.39 -2.77
CA CYS A 409 -21.05 0.99 -3.82
C CYS A 409 -20.96 2.51 -3.71
N THR A 410 -22.00 3.16 -3.18
CA THR A 410 -21.98 4.61 -2.90
C THR A 410 -21.03 4.93 -1.74
N ARG A 411 -20.98 4.06 -0.73
CA ARG A 411 -20.11 4.23 0.44
C ARG A 411 -18.64 3.91 0.13
N TYR A 412 -18.40 2.90 -0.70
CA TYR A 412 -17.06 2.41 -1.04
C TYR A 412 -16.81 2.48 -2.57
N PRO A 413 -16.70 3.69 -3.16
CA PRO A 413 -16.64 3.86 -4.62
C PRO A 413 -15.36 3.33 -5.28
N ASP A 414 -14.31 3.12 -4.49
CA ASP A 414 -13.02 2.58 -4.93
C ASP A 414 -12.77 1.20 -4.29
N VAL A 415 -13.80 0.36 -4.20
CA VAL A 415 -13.65 -1.07 -3.90
C VAL A 415 -12.96 -1.79 -5.07
N ASP A 416 -11.93 -2.59 -4.78
CA ASP A 416 -11.09 -3.21 -5.81
C ASP A 416 -11.73 -4.49 -6.37
N ILE A 417 -12.22 -5.37 -5.49
CA ILE A 417 -12.72 -6.71 -5.83
C ILE A 417 -14.02 -6.98 -5.06
N ILE A 418 -15.00 -7.61 -5.71
CA ILE A 418 -16.28 -7.96 -5.09
C ILE A 418 -16.66 -9.39 -5.46
N ASP A 419 -16.87 -10.24 -4.46
CA ASP A 419 -17.65 -11.46 -4.64
C ASP A 419 -19.11 -11.06 -4.80
N VAL A 420 -19.60 -10.97 -6.03
CA VAL A 420 -20.97 -10.51 -6.31
C VAL A 420 -21.98 -11.61 -5.98
N VAL A 421 -21.69 -12.82 -6.45
CA VAL A 421 -22.51 -14.00 -6.19
C VAL A 421 -21.62 -15.08 -5.59
N ASN A 422 -22.03 -15.59 -4.44
CA ASN A 422 -21.33 -16.65 -3.73
C ASN A 422 -22.16 -17.95 -3.75
N GLU A 423 -21.51 -19.08 -4.02
CA GLU A 423 -22.04 -20.44 -3.83
C GLU A 423 -23.31 -20.78 -4.63
N ALA A 424 -23.40 -20.27 -5.86
CA ALA A 424 -24.55 -20.45 -6.73
C ALA A 424 -24.67 -21.84 -7.36
N THR A 425 -23.61 -22.66 -7.31
CA THR A 425 -23.63 -24.00 -7.90
C THR A 425 -24.76 -24.83 -7.31
N PRO A 426 -25.58 -25.52 -8.11
CA PRO A 426 -26.70 -26.30 -7.55
C PRO A 426 -26.21 -27.35 -6.54
N GLY A 427 -26.84 -27.41 -5.37
CA GLY A 427 -26.41 -28.29 -4.27
C GLY A 427 -25.44 -27.65 -3.28
N HIS A 428 -25.03 -26.39 -3.52
CA HIS A 428 -24.35 -25.54 -2.54
C HIS A 428 -25.37 -24.65 -1.82
N ALA A 429 -25.11 -23.34 -1.71
CA ALA A 429 -26.00 -22.37 -1.06
C ALA A 429 -26.49 -21.28 -2.04
N PRO A 430 -27.24 -21.64 -3.10
CA PRO A 430 -27.79 -20.64 -4.01
C PRO A 430 -28.81 -19.73 -3.31
N ALA A 431 -28.74 -18.42 -3.60
CA ALA A 431 -29.60 -17.41 -3.01
C ALA A 431 -31.05 -17.51 -3.53
N SER A 432 -31.91 -18.20 -2.80
CA SER A 432 -33.32 -18.40 -3.17
C SER A 432 -34.11 -17.09 -3.28
N PHE A 433 -33.81 -16.09 -2.44
CA PHE A 433 -34.42 -14.76 -2.50
C PHE A 433 -34.05 -14.02 -3.80
N ALA A 434 -32.80 -14.14 -4.27
CA ALA A 434 -32.38 -13.54 -5.53
C ALA A 434 -33.03 -14.24 -6.73
N LYS A 435 -33.14 -15.58 -6.67
CA LYS A 435 -33.89 -16.35 -7.68
C LYS A 435 -35.37 -15.97 -7.71
N SER A 436 -35.99 -15.74 -6.55
CA SER A 436 -37.37 -15.25 -6.45
C SER A 436 -37.51 -13.84 -7.03
N ALA A 437 -36.58 -12.93 -6.71
CA ALA A 437 -36.54 -11.56 -7.23
C ALA A 437 -36.38 -11.48 -8.76
N PHE A 438 -35.50 -12.30 -9.32
CA PHE A 438 -34.96 -12.07 -10.65
C PHE A 438 -35.24 -13.20 -11.66
N GLY A 439 -35.77 -14.33 -11.21
CA GLY A 439 -35.98 -15.52 -12.02
C GLY A 439 -34.69 -16.31 -12.26
N ASP A 440 -34.64 -17.09 -13.34
CA ASP A 440 -33.46 -17.92 -13.66
C ASP A 440 -32.22 -17.09 -14.02
N ASP A 441 -32.37 -15.82 -14.43
CA ASP A 441 -31.28 -14.89 -14.74
C ASP A 441 -30.71 -14.17 -13.50
N TRP A 442 -31.01 -14.61 -12.28
CA TRP A 442 -30.65 -13.89 -11.06
C TRP A 442 -29.16 -13.63 -10.90
N ILE A 443 -28.30 -14.55 -11.36
CA ILE A 443 -26.84 -14.36 -11.35
C ILE A 443 -26.49 -13.17 -12.25
N ILE A 444 -26.88 -13.23 -13.52
CA ILE A 444 -26.60 -12.17 -14.51
C ILE A 444 -27.14 -10.81 -14.05
N LYS A 445 -28.34 -10.77 -13.47
CA LYS A 445 -28.96 -9.54 -12.96
C LYS A 445 -28.20 -8.97 -11.76
N SER A 446 -27.73 -9.81 -10.84
CA SER A 446 -26.91 -9.37 -9.70
C SER A 446 -25.60 -8.72 -10.16
N PHE A 447 -24.91 -9.32 -11.14
CA PHE A 447 -23.71 -8.72 -11.74
C PHE A 447 -23.99 -7.43 -12.50
N LYS A 448 -25.12 -7.32 -13.21
CA LYS A 448 -25.51 -6.05 -13.87
C LYS A 448 -25.77 -4.93 -12.86
N LEU A 449 -26.37 -5.23 -11.72
CA LEU A 449 -26.54 -4.27 -10.62
C LEU A 449 -25.17 -3.87 -10.04
N ALA A 450 -24.30 -4.84 -9.75
CA ALA A 450 -22.95 -4.56 -9.27
C ALA A 450 -22.15 -3.68 -10.26
N ARG A 451 -22.15 -3.99 -11.56
CA ARG A 451 -21.48 -3.16 -12.58
C ARG A 451 -22.09 -1.75 -12.69
N LYS A 452 -23.40 -1.61 -12.49
CA LYS A 452 -24.10 -0.31 -12.54
C LYS A 452 -23.61 0.62 -11.43
N TYR A 453 -23.43 0.10 -10.22
CA TYR A 453 -23.11 0.93 -9.04
C TYR A 453 -21.62 0.92 -8.65
N CYS A 454 -20.91 -0.19 -8.89
CA CYS A 454 -19.47 -0.35 -8.67
C CYS A 454 -18.75 -0.54 -10.03
N PRO A 455 -18.73 0.47 -10.93
CA PRO A 455 -18.25 0.28 -12.30
C PRO A 455 -16.75 -0.02 -12.41
N LYS A 456 -15.95 0.34 -11.40
CA LYS A 456 -14.49 0.15 -11.38
C LYS A 456 -14.03 -1.18 -10.78
N ALA A 457 -14.90 -1.86 -10.04
CA ALA A 457 -14.52 -3.07 -9.31
C ALA A 457 -14.38 -4.27 -10.25
N THR A 458 -13.51 -5.20 -9.86
CA THR A 458 -13.45 -6.56 -10.41
C THR A 458 -14.56 -7.39 -9.80
N LEU A 459 -15.48 -7.88 -10.63
CA LEU A 459 -16.67 -8.62 -10.22
C LEU A 459 -16.44 -10.13 -10.31
N VAL A 460 -16.53 -10.80 -9.17
CA VAL A 460 -16.16 -12.21 -9.00
C VAL A 460 -17.39 -13.09 -8.79
N LEU A 461 -17.44 -14.24 -9.49
CA LEU A 461 -18.35 -15.36 -9.20
C LEU A 461 -17.59 -16.38 -8.36
N ASN A 462 -17.93 -16.52 -7.08
CA ASN A 462 -17.15 -17.27 -6.09
C ASN A 462 -17.87 -18.56 -5.66
N ASP A 463 -17.13 -19.67 -5.53
CA ASP A 463 -17.72 -20.95 -5.12
C ASP A 463 -16.70 -21.96 -4.53
N TYR A 464 -17.19 -22.92 -3.75
CA TYR A 464 -16.40 -24.00 -3.12
C TYR A 464 -16.52 -25.34 -3.87
N ASN A 465 -15.69 -26.32 -3.50
CA ASN A 465 -15.62 -27.65 -4.13
C ASN A 465 -15.39 -27.68 -5.65
N VAL A 466 -15.12 -26.52 -6.27
CA VAL A 466 -14.90 -26.41 -7.71
C VAL A 466 -13.64 -27.15 -8.11
N LEU A 467 -12.59 -27.13 -7.28
CA LEU A 467 -11.34 -27.85 -7.54
C LEU A 467 -11.37 -29.33 -7.13
N SER A 468 -12.47 -29.81 -6.53
CA SER A 468 -12.65 -31.21 -6.12
C SER A 468 -13.69 -31.93 -6.99
N TRP A 469 -14.96 -32.00 -6.57
CA TRP A 469 -15.99 -32.83 -7.19
C TRP A 469 -17.09 -32.05 -7.94
N HIS A 470 -17.02 -30.71 -7.99
CA HIS A 470 -18.03 -29.88 -8.67
C HIS A 470 -17.50 -29.04 -9.85
N THR A 471 -16.30 -29.30 -10.36
CA THR A 471 -15.69 -28.51 -11.46
C THR A 471 -16.62 -28.31 -12.66
N ASP A 472 -17.11 -29.41 -13.25
CA ASP A 472 -17.92 -29.34 -14.48
C ASP A 472 -19.29 -28.70 -14.22
N LYS A 473 -19.85 -28.92 -13.02
CA LYS A 473 -21.15 -28.35 -12.60
C LYS A 473 -21.07 -26.85 -12.36
N PHE A 474 -19.98 -26.39 -11.74
CA PHE A 474 -19.69 -24.97 -11.61
C PHE A 474 -19.53 -24.32 -12.99
N ILE A 475 -18.75 -24.93 -13.88
CA ILE A 475 -18.55 -24.42 -15.25
C ILE A 475 -19.88 -24.30 -15.99
N GLU A 476 -20.75 -25.31 -15.91
CA GLU A 476 -22.09 -25.27 -16.52
C GLU A 476 -22.94 -24.11 -15.99
N MET A 477 -22.92 -23.88 -14.67
CA MET A 477 -23.65 -22.79 -14.01
C MET A 477 -23.07 -21.40 -14.35
N ALA A 478 -21.74 -21.27 -14.39
CA ALA A 478 -21.05 -20.00 -14.61
C ALA A 478 -21.13 -19.53 -16.07
N LYS A 479 -21.13 -20.48 -17.02
CA LYS A 479 -21.01 -20.20 -18.45
C LYS A 479 -21.99 -19.15 -19.00
N PRO A 480 -23.30 -19.13 -18.66
CA PRO A 480 -24.21 -18.09 -19.13
C PRO A 480 -23.81 -16.67 -18.67
N ALA A 481 -23.33 -16.52 -17.42
CA ALA A 481 -22.91 -15.23 -16.89
C ALA A 481 -21.57 -14.77 -17.50
N VAL A 482 -20.63 -15.69 -17.68
CA VAL A 482 -19.37 -15.44 -18.39
C VAL A 482 -19.63 -15.01 -19.84
N GLN A 483 -20.49 -15.73 -20.57
CA GLN A 483 -20.85 -15.41 -21.96
C GLN A 483 -21.62 -14.09 -22.09
N ALA A 484 -22.37 -13.69 -21.06
CA ALA A 484 -23.02 -12.39 -21.01
C ALA A 484 -22.04 -11.23 -20.78
N GLY A 485 -20.76 -11.51 -20.47
CA GLY A 485 -19.71 -10.51 -20.25
C GLY A 485 -19.91 -9.69 -18.97
N VAL A 486 -20.60 -10.25 -17.97
CA VAL A 486 -20.90 -9.54 -16.72
C VAL A 486 -19.98 -9.93 -15.56
N VAL A 487 -19.23 -11.02 -15.71
CA VAL A 487 -18.26 -11.55 -14.72
C VAL A 487 -16.85 -11.21 -15.21
N ASP A 488 -16.01 -10.66 -14.33
CA ASP A 488 -14.63 -10.33 -14.67
C ASP A 488 -13.65 -11.42 -14.23
N ALA A 489 -13.95 -12.13 -13.13
CA ALA A 489 -13.09 -13.15 -12.57
C ALA A 489 -13.88 -14.29 -11.89
N ILE A 490 -13.22 -15.43 -11.73
CA ILE A 490 -13.75 -16.60 -11.03
C ILE A 490 -13.06 -16.73 -9.68
N GLY A 491 -13.84 -16.88 -8.60
CA GLY A 491 -13.35 -17.16 -7.26
C GLY A 491 -13.46 -18.65 -6.94
N LEU A 492 -12.36 -19.26 -6.53
CA LEU A 492 -12.29 -20.65 -6.10
C LEU A 492 -11.92 -20.67 -4.61
N GLN A 493 -12.89 -20.98 -3.73
CA GLN A 493 -12.66 -20.91 -2.28
C GLN A 493 -11.49 -21.80 -1.85
N ALA A 494 -11.35 -22.98 -2.48
CA ALA A 494 -10.22 -23.89 -2.26
C ALA A 494 -10.09 -24.47 -0.84
N HIS A 495 -11.22 -24.58 -0.12
CA HIS A 495 -11.31 -25.36 1.11
C HIS A 495 -11.22 -26.87 0.88
N GLY A 496 -10.67 -27.60 1.86
CA GLY A 496 -10.83 -29.05 1.96
C GLY A 496 -10.13 -29.85 0.85
N LEU A 497 -8.98 -29.37 0.40
CA LEU A 497 -8.24 -29.96 -0.73
C LEU A 497 -7.13 -30.92 -0.31
N GLU A 498 -6.93 -31.17 0.98
CA GLU A 498 -5.77 -31.88 1.55
C GLU A 498 -5.57 -33.27 0.93
N ASP A 499 -6.67 -33.99 0.69
CA ASP A 499 -6.67 -35.35 0.10
C ASP A 499 -6.70 -35.36 -1.44
N ILE A 500 -6.72 -34.19 -2.09
CA ILE A 500 -6.81 -34.09 -3.56
C ILE A 500 -5.41 -34.02 -4.17
N SER A 501 -5.11 -34.91 -5.11
CA SER A 501 -3.81 -34.91 -5.78
C SER A 501 -3.56 -33.60 -6.55
N THR A 502 -2.32 -33.12 -6.54
CA THR A 502 -1.90 -31.93 -7.31
C THR A 502 -2.21 -32.05 -8.80
N SER A 503 -2.12 -33.26 -9.37
CA SER A 503 -2.54 -33.51 -10.76
C SER A 503 -4.02 -33.25 -11.01
N THR A 504 -4.89 -33.62 -10.06
CA THR A 504 -6.33 -33.39 -10.13
C THR A 504 -6.64 -31.91 -9.95
N LEU A 505 -6.00 -31.25 -8.97
CA LEU A 505 -6.12 -29.81 -8.76
C LEU A 505 -5.72 -29.02 -9.99
N LYS A 506 -4.57 -29.35 -10.61
CA LYS A 506 -4.11 -28.71 -11.85
C LYS A 506 -5.10 -28.91 -12.99
N THR A 507 -5.59 -30.14 -13.19
CA THR A 507 -6.57 -30.45 -14.24
C THR A 507 -7.87 -29.66 -14.06
N ASN A 508 -8.36 -29.57 -12.82
CA ASN A 508 -9.59 -28.84 -12.52
C ASN A 508 -9.40 -27.32 -12.65
N LEU A 509 -8.25 -26.79 -12.22
CA LEU A 509 -7.88 -25.40 -12.43
C LEU A 509 -7.82 -25.03 -13.92
N GLU A 510 -7.20 -25.87 -14.75
CA GLU A 510 -7.12 -25.67 -16.21
C GLU A 510 -8.50 -25.72 -16.89
N LYS A 511 -9.40 -26.61 -16.43
CA LYS A 511 -10.80 -26.64 -16.90
C LYS A 511 -11.53 -25.33 -16.62
N VAL A 512 -11.36 -24.77 -15.42
CA VAL A 512 -11.97 -23.47 -15.06
C VAL A 512 -11.31 -22.34 -15.84
N ALA A 513 -9.98 -22.34 -15.98
CA ALA A 513 -9.23 -21.35 -16.74
C ALA A 513 -9.66 -21.28 -18.22
N ALA A 514 -10.16 -22.38 -18.78
CA ALA A 514 -10.73 -22.40 -20.13
C ALA A 514 -12.01 -21.55 -20.30
N LEU A 515 -12.59 -21.01 -19.22
CA LEU A 515 -13.62 -19.96 -19.29
C LEU A 515 -13.05 -18.60 -19.76
N GLY A 516 -11.73 -18.43 -19.75
CA GLY A 516 -11.04 -17.25 -20.29
C GLY A 516 -11.04 -16.04 -19.37
N LEU A 517 -11.35 -16.22 -18.08
CA LEU A 517 -11.32 -15.17 -17.07
C LEU A 517 -10.19 -15.44 -16.04
N PRO A 518 -9.59 -14.39 -15.45
CA PRO A 518 -8.71 -14.52 -14.29
C PRO A 518 -9.37 -15.28 -13.14
N ILE A 519 -8.56 -16.01 -12.38
CA ILE A 519 -8.97 -16.80 -11.23
C ILE A 519 -8.38 -16.22 -9.95
N TYR A 520 -9.19 -16.08 -8.91
CA TYR A 520 -8.71 -15.89 -7.54
C TYR A 520 -8.87 -17.20 -6.78
N ILE A 521 -7.78 -17.65 -6.14
CA ILE A 521 -7.93 -18.63 -5.06
C ILE A 521 -8.38 -17.82 -3.84
N SER A 522 -9.65 -17.92 -3.49
CA SER A 522 -10.32 -16.85 -2.75
C SER A 522 -10.42 -17.06 -1.25
N GLU A 523 -10.31 -18.30 -0.76
CA GLU A 523 -10.52 -18.66 0.65
C GLU A 523 -9.63 -19.85 1.07
N TYR A 524 -8.38 -19.89 0.60
CA TYR A 524 -7.53 -21.08 0.76
C TYR A 524 -7.21 -21.39 2.22
N ASP A 525 -7.39 -22.65 2.62
CA ASP A 525 -6.95 -23.16 3.91
C ASP A 525 -6.52 -24.64 3.83
N VAL A 526 -5.82 -25.08 4.88
CA VAL A 526 -5.38 -26.46 5.08
C VAL A 526 -5.67 -26.83 6.53
N ALA A 527 -6.66 -27.69 6.73
CA ALA A 527 -7.17 -28.09 8.03
C ALA A 527 -6.41 -29.32 8.59
N GLU A 528 -5.14 -29.10 8.92
CA GLU A 528 -4.25 -30.14 9.44
C GLU A 528 -3.64 -29.73 10.79
N THR A 529 -3.94 -30.51 11.83
CA THR A 529 -3.39 -30.28 13.18
C THR A 529 -1.94 -30.72 13.31
N ASP A 530 -1.49 -31.65 12.46
CA ASP A 530 -0.08 -32.03 12.39
C ASP A 530 0.68 -31.04 11.50
N ASP A 531 1.66 -30.34 12.09
CA ASP A 531 2.40 -29.28 11.42
C ASP A 531 3.18 -29.75 10.19
N GLN A 532 3.72 -30.97 10.22
CA GLN A 532 4.47 -31.51 9.09
C GLN A 532 3.53 -31.82 7.93
N THR A 533 2.36 -32.37 8.22
CA THR A 533 1.32 -32.66 7.22
C THR A 533 0.79 -31.36 6.61
N GLN A 534 0.50 -30.34 7.44
CA GLN A 534 0.10 -29.02 6.94
C GLN A 534 1.17 -28.40 6.02
N LEU A 535 2.44 -28.47 6.43
CA LEU A 535 3.57 -27.99 5.64
C LEU A 535 3.69 -28.73 4.29
N ASP A 536 3.53 -30.04 4.29
CA ASP A 536 3.63 -30.85 3.07
C ASP A 536 2.50 -30.53 2.08
N VAL A 537 1.28 -30.30 2.58
CA VAL A 537 0.15 -29.85 1.75
C VAL A 537 0.41 -28.45 1.17
N PHE A 538 0.87 -27.48 1.98
CA PHE A 538 1.22 -26.14 1.50
C PHE A 538 2.29 -26.18 0.41
N LYS A 539 3.37 -26.95 0.61
CA LYS A 539 4.43 -27.15 -0.39
C LYS A 539 3.93 -27.74 -1.70
N ALA A 540 2.91 -28.59 -1.64
CA ALA A 540 2.35 -29.24 -2.82
C ALA A 540 1.36 -28.33 -3.58
N GLN A 541 0.50 -27.61 -2.85
CA GLN A 541 -0.65 -26.91 -3.44
C GLN A 541 -0.40 -25.42 -3.69
N PHE A 542 0.26 -24.72 -2.76
CA PHE A 542 0.44 -23.28 -2.89
C PHE A 542 1.23 -22.90 -4.16
N PRO A 543 2.36 -23.55 -4.51
CA PRO A 543 3.09 -23.23 -5.74
C PRO A 543 2.29 -23.56 -7.01
N LEU A 544 1.44 -24.59 -6.98
CA LEU A 544 0.57 -24.95 -8.10
C LEU A 544 -0.40 -23.81 -8.42
N PHE A 545 -0.99 -23.21 -7.39
CA PHE A 545 -1.88 -22.07 -7.54
C PHE A 545 -1.10 -20.80 -7.90
N TYR A 546 -0.08 -20.46 -7.11
CA TYR A 546 0.65 -19.20 -7.20
C TYR A 546 1.36 -19.04 -8.55
N ASN A 547 1.92 -20.14 -9.09
CA ASN A 547 2.63 -20.10 -10.37
C ASN A 547 1.72 -20.29 -11.60
N SER A 548 0.40 -20.46 -11.44
CA SER A 548 -0.51 -20.59 -12.57
C SER A 548 -0.80 -19.22 -13.19
N ASP A 549 -0.55 -19.04 -14.49
CA ASP A 549 -0.85 -17.78 -15.21
C ASP A 549 -2.34 -17.40 -15.16
N ALA A 550 -3.23 -18.36 -14.94
CA ALA A 550 -4.66 -18.10 -14.78
C ALA A 550 -5.02 -17.48 -13.43
N VAL A 551 -4.16 -17.65 -12.41
CA VAL A 551 -4.41 -17.17 -11.04
C VAL A 551 -3.85 -15.76 -10.87
N ALA A 552 -4.72 -14.82 -10.49
CA ALA A 552 -4.39 -13.41 -10.28
C ALA A 552 -4.09 -13.06 -8.81
N GLY A 553 -4.43 -13.92 -7.87
CA GLY A 553 -4.16 -13.72 -6.44
C GLY A 553 -4.66 -14.88 -5.59
N ILE A 554 -4.13 -14.97 -4.37
CA ILE A 554 -4.50 -15.97 -3.37
C ILE A 554 -4.90 -15.24 -2.08
N THR A 555 -6.08 -15.53 -1.53
CA THR A 555 -6.49 -15.11 -0.20
C THR A 555 -6.57 -16.36 0.68
N LEU A 556 -5.86 -16.35 1.81
CA LEU A 556 -6.00 -17.40 2.82
C LEU A 556 -7.20 -17.11 3.72
N TRP A 557 -7.94 -18.14 4.15
CA TRP A 557 -9.11 -17.98 5.01
C TRP A 557 -8.78 -18.10 6.50
N GLY A 558 -7.85 -17.24 6.91
CA GLY A 558 -7.43 -17.07 8.29
C GLY A 558 -6.04 -17.65 8.53
N TYR A 559 -5.23 -16.92 9.29
CA TYR A 559 -3.85 -17.33 9.59
C TYR A 559 -3.58 -17.57 11.07
N VAL A 560 -4.54 -17.33 11.97
CA VAL A 560 -4.33 -17.50 13.41
C VAL A 560 -5.05 -18.76 13.90
N ASP A 561 -4.26 -19.75 14.33
CA ASP A 561 -4.75 -21.02 14.88
C ASP A 561 -5.74 -20.79 16.04
N GLY A 562 -6.84 -21.54 16.02
CA GLY A 562 -7.94 -21.40 16.98
C GLY A 562 -8.78 -20.12 16.84
N LYS A 563 -8.51 -19.28 15.83
CA LYS A 563 -9.31 -18.08 15.49
C LYS A 563 -9.88 -18.11 14.07
N THR A 564 -9.67 -19.21 13.35
CA THR A 564 -10.25 -19.48 12.04
C THR A 564 -11.57 -20.23 12.18
N TRP A 565 -12.31 -20.36 11.07
CA TRP A 565 -13.61 -21.02 11.03
C TRP A 565 -13.56 -22.56 11.21
N ARG A 566 -12.39 -23.17 11.03
CA ARG A 566 -12.20 -24.63 11.05
C ARG A 566 -10.93 -25.02 11.81
N ASP A 567 -11.06 -25.96 12.75
CA ASP A 567 -9.93 -26.50 13.52
C ASP A 567 -8.82 -27.04 12.60
N GLY A 568 -7.57 -26.87 13.02
CA GLY A 568 -6.37 -27.30 12.27
C GLY A 568 -5.94 -26.34 11.17
N THR A 569 -6.77 -25.36 10.80
CA THR A 569 -6.36 -24.25 9.93
C THR A 569 -5.63 -23.15 10.73
N GLY A 570 -5.07 -22.17 10.04
CA GLY A 570 -4.20 -21.16 10.65
C GLY A 570 -2.72 -21.56 10.59
N LEU A 571 -1.85 -20.55 10.50
CA LEU A 571 -0.42 -20.67 10.21
C LEU A 571 0.45 -20.07 11.32
N ILE A 572 -0.13 -19.27 12.21
CA ILE A 572 0.53 -18.73 13.40
C ILE A 572 -0.32 -19.04 14.63
N TYR A 573 0.31 -19.08 15.79
CA TYR A 573 -0.40 -19.05 17.06
C TYR A 573 -0.76 -17.61 17.45
N ASP A 574 -1.66 -17.45 18.42
CA ASP A 574 -2.15 -16.13 18.84
C ASP A 574 -1.02 -15.18 19.29
N ASP A 575 0.04 -15.73 19.88
CA ASP A 575 1.25 -15.03 20.33
C ASP A 575 2.20 -14.61 19.19
N GLY A 576 1.85 -14.91 17.93
CA GLY A 576 2.65 -14.60 16.74
C GLY A 576 3.65 -15.70 16.35
N THR A 577 3.77 -16.76 17.15
CA THR A 577 4.67 -17.87 16.84
C THR A 577 4.24 -18.56 15.54
N GLN A 578 5.14 -18.60 14.56
CA GLN A 578 4.88 -19.20 13.26
C GLN A 578 4.93 -20.73 13.30
N ARG A 579 3.88 -21.39 12.78
CA ARG A 579 3.89 -22.82 12.44
C ARG A 579 4.82 -23.07 11.24
N PRO A 580 5.30 -24.31 11.01
CA PRO A 580 6.23 -24.61 9.93
C PRO A 580 5.73 -24.22 8.53
N ALA A 581 4.43 -24.37 8.25
CA ALA A 581 3.82 -23.94 6.99
C ALA A 581 3.96 -22.42 6.76
N MET A 582 3.81 -21.59 7.81
CA MET A 582 4.02 -20.14 7.71
C MET A 582 5.46 -19.78 7.37
N LYS A 583 6.42 -20.38 8.09
CA LYS A 583 7.86 -20.13 7.87
C LYS A 583 8.24 -20.45 6.42
N TRP A 584 7.75 -21.58 5.92
CA TRP A 584 7.96 -21.97 4.53
C TRP A 584 7.27 -20.99 3.56
N LEU A 585 6.03 -20.59 3.84
CA LEU A 585 5.28 -19.68 2.97
C LEU A 585 5.95 -18.30 2.87
N MET A 586 6.39 -17.72 3.99
CA MET A 586 7.07 -16.42 3.98
C MET A 586 8.38 -16.50 3.20
N ASN A 587 9.19 -17.54 3.42
CA ASN A 587 10.39 -17.79 2.63
C ASN A 587 10.07 -17.95 1.13
N TYR A 588 9.03 -18.74 0.79
CA TYR A 588 8.59 -18.93 -0.59
C TYR A 588 8.16 -17.62 -1.26
N LEU A 589 7.60 -16.68 -0.50
CA LEU A 589 7.16 -15.37 -0.97
C LEU A 589 8.28 -14.31 -0.90
N GLY A 590 9.46 -14.62 -0.37
CA GLY A 590 10.55 -13.67 -0.17
C GLY A 590 10.23 -12.61 0.90
N LYS A 591 9.51 -12.99 1.97
CA LYS A 591 9.15 -12.14 3.10
C LYS A 591 9.83 -12.56 4.39
#